data_AF-A0A7W1R026-F1
#
_entry.id   AF-A0A7W1R026-F1
#
_cell.length_a   1.000
_cell.length_b   1.000
_cell.length_c   1.000
_cell.angle_alpha   90.00
_cell.angle_beta   90.00
_cell.angle_gamma   90.00
#
_symmetry.space_group_name_H-M   'P 1'
#
loop_
_entity.id
_entity.type
_entity.pdbx_description
1 polymer ?
#
loop_
_entity_poly.entity_id
_entity_poly.type
_entity_poly.pdbx_seq_one_letter_code
_entity_poly.pdbx_strand_id
1 'polypeptide(L)' 'MPELTYREAVRDALSRAMREDDDVFIMGEDIAEMGGSMGVTQGMLAEFGPER' A
#
# COMPACT_ATOMS: atom_id res chain seq x y z
N MET A 1 19.01 -2.96 8.85
CA MET A 1 17.66 -3.00 8.29
C MET A 1 16.74 -3.52 9.37
N PRO A 2 15.55 -2.94 9.59
CA PRO A 2 14.59 -3.50 10.54
C PRO A 2 14.19 -4.91 10.11
N GLU A 3 13.94 -5.79 11.07
CA GLU A 3 13.28 -7.07 10.79
C GLU A 3 11.80 -6.78 10.49
N LEU A 4 11.36 -7.13 9.29
CA LEU A 4 9.99 -6.91 8.80
C LEU A 4 9.35 -8.27 8.50
N THR A 5 8.05 -8.38 8.78
CA THR A 5 7.26 -9.44 8.15
C THR A 5 7.23 -9.24 6.64
N TYR A 6 6.97 -10.30 5.88
CA TYR A 6 6.83 -10.19 4.42
C TYR A 6 5.77 -9.16 4.02
N ARG A 7 4.64 -9.14 4.74
CA ARG A 7 3.56 -8.16 4.56
C ARG A 7 4.04 -6.72 4.75
N GLU A 8 4.85 -6.47 5.78
CA GLU A 8 5.42 -5.13 6.04
C GLU A 8 6.43 -4.72 5.00
N ALA A 9 7.27 -5.65 4.54
CA ALA A 9 8.23 -5.38 3.48
C ALA A 9 7.53 -4.99 2.16
N VAL A 10 6.47 -5.72 1.78
CA VAL A 10 5.68 -5.39 0.58
C VAL A 10 4.97 -4.04 0.75
N ARG A 11 4.34 -3.79 1.91
CA ARG A 11 3.69 -2.50 2.18
C ARG A 11 4.68 -1.33 2.09
N ASP A 12 5.84 -1.46 2.74
CA ASP A 12 6.88 -0.42 2.74
C ASP A 12 7.40 -0.14 1.32
N ALA A 13 7.62 -1.19 0.52
CA ALA A 13 8.01 -1.04 -0.88
C ALA A 13 6.95 -0.29 -1.71
N LEU A 14 5.67 -0.67 -1.59
CA LEU A 14 4.56 -0.03 -2.30
C LEU A 14 4.38 1.43 -1.87
N SER A 15 4.37 1.69 -0.56
CA SER A 15 4.23 3.06 -0.02
C SER A 15 5.39 3.95 -0.45
N ARG A 16 6.61 3.44 -0.56
CA ARG A 16 7.75 4.23 -1.07
C ARG A 16 7.57 4.57 -2.54
N ALA A 17 7.22 3.59 -3.37
CA ALA A 17 6.98 3.82 -4.79
C ALA A 17 5.89 4.88 -5.03
N MET A 18 4.78 4.81 -4.29
CA MET A 18 3.67 5.78 -4.40
C MET A 18 4.03 7.19 -3.88
N ARG A 19 4.95 7.31 -2.92
CA ARG A 19 5.44 8.62 -2.44
C ARG A 19 6.45 9.25 -3.40
N GLU A 20 7.22 8.43 -4.11
CA GLU A 20 8.29 8.89 -5.00
C GLU A 20 7.77 9.28 -6.40
N ASP A 21 6.69 8.63 -6.86
CA ASP A 21 6.13 8.82 -8.19
C ASP A 21 4.61 8.93 -8.13
N ASP A 22 4.09 10.07 -8.62
CA ASP A 22 2.65 10.36 -8.62
C ASP A 22 1.84 9.56 -9.65
N ASP A 23 2.51 8.93 -10.63
CA ASP A 23 1.87 8.08 -11.64
C ASP A 23 1.64 6.64 -11.13
N VAL A 24 2.19 6.28 -9.95
CA VAL A 24 2.02 4.95 -9.35
C VAL A 24 0.70 4.90 -8.57
N PHE A 25 -0.16 3.95 -8.96
CA PHE A 25 -1.41 3.64 -8.27
C PHE A 25 -1.58 2.12 -8.11
N ILE A 26 -2.46 1.71 -7.18
CA ILE A 26 -2.77 0.30 -6.93
C ILE A 26 -4.25 0.04 -7.21
N MET A 27 -4.53 -1.06 -7.90
CA MET A 27 -5.91 -1.50 -8.20
C MET A 27 -6.09 -2.98 -7.87
N GLY A 28 -7.28 -3.34 -7.40
CA GLY A 28 -7.61 -4.71 -7.02
C GLY A 28 -8.90 -4.79 -6.21
N GLU A 29 -9.32 -6.01 -5.90
CA GLU A 29 -10.49 -6.27 -5.05
C GLU A 29 -10.14 -6.08 -3.57
N ASP A 30 -11.02 -5.42 -2.81
CA ASP A 30 -10.93 -5.23 -1.35
C ASP A 30 -9.64 -4.54 -0.83
N ILE A 31 -8.85 -3.91 -1.70
CA ILE A 31 -7.56 -3.30 -1.29
C ILE A 31 -7.68 -1.92 -0.64
N ALA A 32 -8.82 -1.24 -0.79
CA ALA A 32 -9.02 0.13 -0.32
C ALA A 32 -9.34 0.14 1.19
N GLU A 33 -10.61 0.36 1.57
CA GLU A 33 -11.04 0.43 2.97
C GLU A 33 -10.71 -0.83 3.78
N MET A 34 -10.74 -2.00 3.13
CA MET A 34 -10.51 -3.31 3.74
C MET A 34 -9.02 -3.68 3.84
N GLY A 35 -8.11 -2.94 3.17
CA GLY A 35 -6.67 -3.17 3.24
C GLY A 35 -6.17 -4.48 2.58
N GLY A 36 -7.04 -5.16 1.84
CA GLY A 36 -6.80 -6.45 1.19
C GLY A 36 -6.86 -7.64 2.16
N SER A 37 -7.05 -8.84 1.63
CA SER A 37 -7.17 -10.08 2.42
C SER A 37 -5.96 -10.38 3.31
N MET A 38 -4.77 -9.92 2.91
CA MET A 38 -3.52 -10.04 3.68
C MET A 38 -3.16 -8.75 4.43
N GLY A 39 -3.99 -7.72 4.38
CA GLY A 39 -3.73 -6.45 5.05
C GLY A 39 -2.53 -5.69 4.47
N VAL A 40 -2.10 -5.94 3.23
CA VAL A 40 -0.91 -5.28 2.66
C VAL A 40 -1.16 -3.78 2.48
N THR A 41 -2.33 -3.39 1.97
CA THR A 41 -2.66 -2.01 1.59
C THR A 41 -3.36 -1.23 2.70
N GLN A 42 -3.42 -1.78 3.92
CA GLN A 42 -4.04 -1.11 5.07
C GLN A 42 -3.47 0.30 5.27
N GLY A 43 -4.37 1.30 5.27
CA GLY A 43 -4.04 2.71 5.50
C GLY A 43 -3.62 3.49 4.25
N MET A 44 -3.41 2.82 3.10
CA MET A 44 -2.97 3.49 1.87
C MET A 44 -4.04 4.41 1.30
N LEU A 45 -5.34 4.03 1.37
CA LEU A 45 -6.44 4.92 0.95
C LEU A 45 -6.44 6.25 1.72
N ALA A 46 -6.17 6.20 3.03
CA ALA A 46 -6.14 7.41 3.86
C ALA A 46 -4.90 8.27 3.57
N GLU A 47 -3.80 7.67 3.14
CA GLU A 47 -2.54 8.36 2.83
C GLU A 47 -2.55 8.97 1.42
N PHE A 48 -2.96 8.20 0.41
CA PHE A 48 -2.82 8.57 -1.01
C PHE A 48 -4.12 8.99 -1.69
N GLY A 49 -5.28 8.67 -1.10
CA GLY A 49 -6.59 8.99 -1.66
C GLY A 49 -7.10 7.97 -2.69
N PRO A 50 -8.36 8.12 -3.15
CA PRO A 50 -9.04 7.11 -3.98
C PRO A 50 -8.59 7.08 -5.45
N GLU A 51 -7.82 8.07 -5.91
CA GLU A 51 -7.28 8.11 -7.27
C GLU A 51 -5.91 7.41 -7.38
N ARG A 52 -5.40 6.86 -6.27
CA ARG A 52 -4.05 6.30 -6.13
C ARG A 52 -4.10 4.92 -5.49
#